data_AF-A0A3D5ZL04-F1
#
_entry.id   AF-A0A3D5ZL04-F1
#
_cell.length_a   1.000
_cell.length_b   1.000
_cell.length_c   1.000
_cell.angle_alpha   90.00
_cell.angle_beta   90.00
_cell.angle_gamma   90.00
#
_symmetry.space_group_name_H-M   'P 1'
#
loop_
_entity.id
_entity.type
_entity.pdbx_description
1 polymer ?
#
loop_
_entity_poly.entity_id
_entity_poly.type
_entity_poly.pdbx_seq_one_letter_code
_entity_poly.pdbx_strand_id
1 'polypeptide(L)' 'SQFFNSVDSIFYDGNQKIAEYECEYINKTQQEDGSWTVPWSWHEYPNEWAIAKNWWKSNGILANMIYLKRMGKA' A
#
# COMPACT_ATOMS: atom_id res chain seq x y z
N SER A 1 8.69 -8.74 -4.85
CA SER A 1 9.02 -9.30 -3.53
C SER A 1 8.71 -8.22 -2.51
N GLN A 2 7.74 -8.43 -1.62
CA GLN A 2 7.56 -7.60 -0.41
C GLN A 2 8.47 -8.25 0.64
N PHE A 3 9.53 -7.57 1.07
CA PHE A 3 10.60 -8.12 1.91
C PHE A 3 10.07 -8.75 3.22
N PHE A 4 9.07 -8.12 3.86
CA PHE A 4 8.18 -8.71 4.86
C PHE A 4 6.89 -7.89 4.97
N ASN A 5 5.85 -8.43 5.62
CA ASN A 5 4.56 -7.72 5.77
C ASN A 5 3.76 -8.14 7.01
N SER A 6 4.40 -8.74 8.02
CA SER A 6 3.79 -9.11 9.31
C SER A 6 4.80 -8.93 10.43
N VAL A 7 4.30 -8.65 11.64
CA VAL A 7 5.09 -8.66 12.87
C VAL A 7 5.67 -10.04 13.19
N ASP A 8 5.07 -11.12 12.66
CA ASP A 8 5.55 -12.49 12.86
C ASP A 8 6.78 -12.85 12.00
N SER A 9 7.24 -11.93 11.15
CA SER A 9 8.39 -12.15 10.28
C SER A 9 9.68 -12.13 11.08
N ILE A 10 10.62 -13.04 10.78
CA ILE A 10 11.99 -13.01 11.33
C ILE A 10 12.74 -11.71 10.99
N PHE A 11 12.27 -10.97 9.98
CA PHE A 11 12.84 -9.68 9.59
C PHE A 11 12.23 -8.50 10.35
N TYR A 12 11.16 -8.69 11.13
CA TYR A 12 10.45 -7.58 11.78
C TYR A 12 11.33 -6.85 12.79
N ASP A 13 11.97 -7.57 13.72
CA ASP A 13 12.77 -6.95 14.79
C ASP A 13 13.90 -6.06 14.25
N GLY A 14 14.53 -6.48 13.14
CA GLY A 14 15.58 -5.69 12.47
C GLY A 14 15.05 -4.50 11.65
N ASN A 15 13.74 -4.45 11.38
CA ASN A 15 13.10 -3.48 10.48
C ASN A 15 11.87 -2.79 11.11
N GLN A 16 11.69 -2.88 12.43
CA GLN A 16 10.50 -2.35 13.10
C GLN A 16 10.30 -0.86 12.82
N LYS A 17 11.36 -0.06 12.89
CA LYS A 17 11.28 1.39 12.64
C LYS A 17 10.76 1.74 11.24
N ILE A 18 11.16 0.98 10.21
CA ILE A 18 10.70 1.24 8.86
C ILE A 18 9.25 0.74 8.66
N ALA A 19 8.87 -0.37 9.31
CA ALA A 19 7.49 -0.84 9.32
C ALA A 19 6.54 0.16 9.99
N GLU A 20 6.94 0.73 11.13
CA GLU A 20 6.17 1.77 11.83
C GLU A 20 6.01 3.03 10.98
N TYR A 21 7.11 3.50 10.36
CA TYR A 21 7.07 4.62 9.42
C TYR A 21 6.11 4.37 8.26
N GLU A 22 6.11 3.15 7.70
CA GLU A 22 5.22 2.78 6.61
C GLU A 22 3.75 2.79 7.04
N CYS A 23 3.43 2.26 8.23
CA CYS A 23 2.06 2.33 8.76
C CYS A 23 1.60 3.79 8.96
N GLU A 24 2.46 4.66 9.51
CA GLU A 24 2.17 6.08 9.66
C GLU A 24 1.95 6.76 8.31
N TYR A 25 2.80 6.45 7.33
CA TYR A 25 2.69 6.99 5.98
C TYR A 25 1.40 6.56 5.30
N ILE A 26 1.02 5.28 5.37
CA ILE A 26 -0.23 4.74 4.82
C ILE A 26 -1.42 5.51 5.40
N ASN A 27 -1.50 5.64 6.73
CA ASN A 27 -2.59 6.34 7.41
C ASN A 27 -2.63 7.84 7.03
N LYS A 28 -1.47 8.50 6.97
CA LYS A 28 -1.39 9.94 6.66
C LYS A 28 -1.75 10.27 5.20
N THR A 29 -1.54 9.33 4.29
CA THR A 29 -1.71 9.57 2.84
C THR A 29 -2.99 8.99 2.26
N GLN A 30 -3.82 8.35 3.09
CA GLN A 30 -5.14 7.87 2.68
C GLN A 30 -6.02 9.08 2.31
N GLN A 31 -6.70 8.98 1.17
CA GLN A 31 -7.68 9.95 0.73
C GLN A 31 -9.01 9.78 1.47
N GLU A 32 -9.89 10.77 1.38
CA GLU A 32 -11.21 10.74 2.03
C GLU A 32 -12.07 9.54 1.60
N ASP A 33 -11.90 9.04 0.37
CA ASP A 33 -12.60 7.86 -0.13
C ASP A 33 -11.96 6.52 0.29
N GLY A 34 -10.97 6.56 1.19
CA GLY A 34 -10.25 5.41 1.70
C GLY A 34 -9.15 4.88 0.77
N SER A 35 -8.89 5.54 -0.36
CA SER A 35 -7.91 5.10 -1.36
C SER A 35 -6.58 5.85 -1.29
N TRP A 36 -5.67 5.50 -2.21
CA TRP A 36 -4.41 6.21 -2.43
C TRP A 36 -4.27 6.60 -3.90
N THR A 37 -3.57 7.70 -4.14
CA THR A 37 -3.26 8.14 -5.51
C THR A 37 -2.39 7.09 -6.19
N VAL A 38 -2.67 6.77 -7.45
CA VAL A 38 -1.74 6.04 -8.33
C VAL A 38 -0.85 7.09 -9.01
N PRO A 39 0.41 7.30 -8.59
CA PRO A 39 1.23 8.45 -9.00
C PRO A 39 1.92 8.25 -10.36
N TRP A 40 1.79 7.07 -10.95
CA TRP A 40 2.43 6.67 -12.20
C TRP A 40 1.37 6.31 -13.25
N SER A 41 1.78 6.25 -14.52
CA SER A 41 0.94 5.82 -15.64
C SER A 41 1.77 5.05 -16.67
N TRP A 42 1.11 4.28 -17.53
CA TRP A 42 1.78 3.57 -18.62
C TRP A 42 2.30 4.48 -19.73
N HIS A 43 1.85 5.75 -19.79
CA HIS A 43 2.08 6.73 -20.86
C HIS A 43 1.53 6.31 -22.24
N GLU A 44 1.70 5.06 -22.63
CA GLU A 44 1.05 4.42 -23.77
C GLU A 44 -0.33 3.86 -23.37
N TYR A 45 -1.20 3.59 -24.35
CA TYR A 45 -2.53 3.00 -24.14
C TYR A 45 -3.44 3.78 -23.16
N PRO A 46 -3.76 5.06 -23.44
CA PRO A 46 -4.45 5.93 -22.47
C PRO A 46 -5.86 5.45 -22.10
N ASN A 47 -6.56 4.76 -23.02
CA ASN A 47 -7.92 4.27 -22.78
C ASN A 47 -7.90 3.03 -21.87
N GLU A 48 -7.00 2.09 -22.15
CA GLU A 48 -6.77 0.89 -21.36
C GLU A 48 -6.22 1.27 -19.98
N TRP A 49 -5.32 2.26 -19.93
CA TRP A 49 -4.80 2.82 -18.69
C TRP A 49 -5.91 3.42 -17.84
N ALA A 50 -6.88 4.14 -18.41
CA ALA A 50 -7.99 4.71 -17.64
C ALA A 50 -8.79 3.62 -16.90
N ILE A 51 -9.00 2.47 -17.55
CA ILE A 51 -9.62 1.30 -16.91
C ILE A 51 -8.67 0.72 -15.86
N ALA A 52 -7.44 0.38 -16.25
CA ALA A 52 -6.43 -0.24 -15.40
C ALA A 52 -6.15 0.56 -14.12
N LYS A 53 -6.16 1.90 -14.19
CA LYS A 53 -5.94 2.79 -13.05
C LYS A 53 -6.93 2.55 -11.92
N ASN A 54 -8.19 2.23 -12.23
CA ASN A 54 -9.19 1.87 -11.21
C ASN A 54 -8.85 0.54 -10.53
N TRP A 55 -8.38 -0.46 -11.28
CA TRP A 55 -7.93 -1.73 -10.72
C TRP A 55 -6.69 -1.55 -9.83
N TRP A 56 -5.74 -0.70 -10.24
CA TRP A 56 -4.58 -0.35 -9.42
C TRP A 56 -4.96 0.36 -8.14
N LYS A 57 -5.97 1.23 -8.18
CA LYS A 57 -6.54 1.88 -6.98
C LYS A 57 -7.09 0.84 -6.00
N SER A 58 -7.90 -0.11 -6.48
CA SER A 58 -8.42 -1.21 -5.66
C SER A 58 -7.33 -2.11 -5.09
N ASN A 59 -6.30 -2.42 -5.89
CA ASN A 59 -5.14 -3.18 -5.44
C ASN A 59 -4.40 -2.44 -4.31
N GLY A 60 -4.14 -1.14 -4.48
CA GLY A 60 -3.51 -0.30 -3.45
C GLY A 60 -4.28 -0.30 -2.13
N ILE A 61 -5.62 -0.19 -2.19
CA ILE A 61 -6.48 -0.30 -1.00
C ILE A 61 -6.25 -1.64 -0.30
N LEU A 62 -6.39 -2.76 -1.02
CA LEU A 62 -6.24 -4.08 -0.43
C LEU A 62 -4.84 -4.30 0.15
N ALA A 63 -3.79 -3.90 -0.58
CA ALA A 63 -2.42 -4.05 -0.14
C ALA A 63 -2.15 -3.30 1.19
N ASN A 64 -2.55 -2.04 1.25
CA ASN A 64 -2.34 -1.19 2.44
C ASN A 64 -3.16 -1.67 3.64
N MET A 65 -4.44 -2.01 3.44
CA MET A 65 -5.29 -2.50 4.51
C MET A 65 -4.82 -3.84 5.07
N ILE A 66 -4.38 -4.77 4.20
CA ILE A 66 -3.80 -6.05 4.64
C ILE A 66 -2.50 -5.81 5.40
N TYR A 67 -1.65 -4.90 4.93
CA TYR A 67 -0.41 -4.55 5.62
C TYR A 67 -0.68 -4.00 7.02
N LEU A 68 -1.52 -2.96 7.16
CA LEU A 68 -1.89 -2.39 8.44
C LEU A 68 -2.46 -3.45 9.40
N LYS A 69 -3.34 -4.33 8.89
CA LYS A 69 -3.91 -5.42 9.69
C LYS A 69 -2.85 -6.37 10.23
N ARG A 70 -1.88 -6.77 9.40
CA ARG A 70 -0.77 -7.65 9.79
C ARG A 70 0.25 -6.96 10.70
N MET A 71 0.29 -5.63 10.69
CA MET A 71 1.08 -4.83 11.62
C MET A 71 0.34 -4.48 12.92
N GLY A 72 -0.92 -4.88 13.07
CA GLY A 72 -1.74 -4.54 14.24
C GLY A 72 -2.09 -3.05 14.33
N LYS A 73 -2.19 -2.36 13.19
CA LYS A 73 -2.42 -0.90 13.07
C LYS A 73 -3.71 -0.53 12.32
N ALA A 74 -4.53 -1.52 11.96
CA ALA A 74 -5.82 -1.33 11.29
C ALA A 74 -6.97 -1.17 12.29
#